data_AF-A0A166N5T6-F1
#
_entry.id   AF-A0A166N5T6-F1
#
_cell.length_a   1.000
_cell.length_b   1.000
_cell.length_c   1.000
_cell.angle_alpha   90.00
_cell.angle_beta   90.00
_cell.angle_gamma   90.00
#
_symmetry.space_group_name_H-M   'P 1'
#
loop_
_entity.id
_entity.type
_entity.pdbx_description
1 polymer ?
#
loop_
_entity_poly.entity_id
_entity_poly.type
_entity_poly.pdbx_seq_one_letter_code
_entity_poly.pdbx_strand_id
1 'polypeptide(L)'
;MSPTQVMTRPWRSPFQTDGTAETYFMRYTGAAVLPSSPAEPLATKEELLTLCDSVRMSLSQEKSLGPHADRIQGLLESALREELRHAPSLDFETLEYARLDKLLADILDPDHRPSPLPLRFRADMAVAESLQKMWRARFREQYFALDQVRQRSLSAGGEMRDIHFTTAGMDPLESWTVRNSCRDPISELEGNQQFEPGHWWLNLACAHRDGILGTAVEKPTKGKYGVTALPLLTGREEHVRGNLYRYVREGRLSDMHVSLLTQVGTQIRILRGYRLKSTLAPQAGVRYDGLYTIRQYGNKLDATTDKYRLELLLEHVDGQRSLEQVQQVPRPSQMDDWQTFKKVEAEMVRQRKGDDGLLDFKMRKEEERIDREHWRRASEFRASLGQEGCGLGLIVSA
;
A
#
# COMPACT_ATOMS: atom_id res chain seq x y z
N MET A 1 18.27 -7.01 -81.22
CA MET A 1 17.86 -6.13 -82.32
C MET A 1 17.47 -4.78 -81.72
N SER A 2 18.34 -3.79 -81.86
CA SER A 2 18.06 -2.35 -81.64
C SER A 2 17.30 -1.79 -82.86
N PRO A 3 16.99 -0.48 -83.00
CA PRO A 3 16.93 0.66 -82.06
C PRO A 3 15.56 1.42 -82.21
N THR A 4 15.27 2.62 -81.65
CA THR A 4 15.52 3.93 -82.31
C THR A 4 14.93 5.11 -81.50
N GLN A 5 15.80 6.10 -81.18
CA GLN A 5 15.70 7.60 -81.12
C GLN A 5 14.47 8.30 -80.50
N VAL A 6 14.54 9.32 -79.61
CA VAL A 6 15.36 10.55 -79.41
C VAL A 6 14.87 11.80 -80.18
N MET A 7 14.73 12.91 -79.43
CA MET A 7 14.69 14.36 -79.80
C MET A 7 13.34 14.91 -80.36
N THR A 8 12.83 16.13 -80.10
CA THR A 8 13.30 17.37 -79.42
C THR A 8 12.13 18.36 -79.23
N ARG A 9 12.25 19.28 -78.25
CA ARG A 9 11.48 20.52 -77.96
C ARG A 9 11.42 21.50 -79.18
N PRO A 10 10.76 22.71 -79.22
CA PRO A 10 10.56 23.71 -78.11
C PRO A 10 9.57 24.95 -78.24
N TRP A 11 9.57 25.83 -77.21
CA TRP A 11 9.28 27.32 -77.13
C TRP A 11 7.82 27.82 -77.40
N ARG A 12 7.22 28.86 -76.77
CA ARG A 12 7.67 30.07 -76.03
C ARG A 12 6.55 30.68 -75.12
N SER A 13 6.98 31.39 -74.09
CA SER A 13 6.27 32.28 -73.12
C SER A 13 5.72 33.58 -73.78
N PRO A 14 4.86 34.43 -73.14
CA PRO A 14 5.37 35.43 -72.18
C PRO A 14 4.39 35.91 -71.07
N PHE A 15 4.96 36.35 -69.94
CA PHE A 15 4.64 37.58 -69.16
C PHE A 15 4.64 37.42 -67.63
N GLN A 16 5.35 38.39 -67.06
CA GLN A 16 5.72 38.63 -65.67
C GLN A 16 4.64 39.40 -64.91
N THR A 17 4.61 39.13 -63.59
CA THR A 17 4.28 39.97 -62.43
C THR A 17 3.64 41.35 -62.61
N ASP A 18 2.59 41.61 -61.83
CA ASP A 18 2.61 42.72 -60.85
C ASP A 18 1.59 42.49 -59.74
N GLY A 19 1.95 42.92 -58.52
CA GLY A 19 1.15 42.76 -57.32
C GLY A 19 0.12 43.86 -57.13
N THR A 20 -0.83 43.62 -56.22
CA THR A 20 -1.38 44.60 -55.28
C THR A 20 -2.28 43.85 -54.30
N ALA A 21 -2.07 44.13 -53.03
CA ALA A 21 -2.94 43.73 -51.94
C ALA A 21 -4.30 44.42 -52.10
N GLU A 22 -5.40 43.72 -51.80
CA GLU A 22 -6.45 44.27 -50.95
C GLU A 22 -7.45 43.21 -50.49
N THR A 23 -7.73 43.31 -49.20
CA THR A 23 -8.61 42.52 -48.36
C THR A 23 -10.06 42.49 -48.85
N TYR A 24 -10.62 41.29 -48.99
CA TYR A 24 -12.07 41.10 -48.91
C TYR A 24 -12.42 40.24 -47.69
N PHE A 25 -12.87 40.94 -46.65
CA PHE A 25 -13.64 40.38 -45.56
C PHE A 25 -14.98 39.87 -46.11
N MET A 26 -15.24 38.56 -46.01
CA MET A 26 -16.61 38.07 -45.87
C MET A 26 -16.71 37.28 -44.57
N ARG A 27 -17.44 37.89 -43.64
CA ARG A 27 -17.83 37.33 -42.34
C ARG A 27 -18.78 36.16 -42.57
N TYR A 28 -18.36 34.95 -42.20
CA TYR A 28 -19.30 33.92 -41.77
C TYR A 28 -19.39 33.95 -40.25
N THR A 29 -20.45 34.58 -39.76
CA THR A 29 -20.90 34.50 -38.38
C THR A 29 -21.58 33.15 -38.15
N GLY A 30 -21.19 32.44 -37.11
CA GLY A 30 -22.06 31.44 -36.46
C GLY A 30 -21.59 29.99 -36.51
N ALA A 31 -20.42 29.67 -35.97
CA ALA A 31 -20.20 28.37 -35.35
C ALA A 31 -19.72 28.63 -33.92
N ALA A 32 -20.59 28.36 -32.95
CA ALA A 32 -20.27 28.46 -31.53
C ALA A 32 -19.11 27.52 -31.22
N VAL A 33 -17.93 28.10 -31.00
CA VAL A 33 -16.79 27.42 -30.39
C VAL A 33 -17.23 27.09 -28.97
N LEU A 34 -17.53 25.81 -28.73
CA LEU A 34 -17.62 25.27 -27.39
C LEU A 34 -16.30 25.63 -26.67
N PRO A 35 -16.34 26.27 -25.50
CA PRO A 35 -15.13 26.53 -24.75
C PRO A 35 -14.48 25.18 -24.46
N SER A 36 -13.27 25.00 -24.98
CA SER A 36 -12.37 23.93 -24.57
C SER A 36 -12.35 23.92 -23.05
N SER A 37 -12.78 22.82 -22.45
CA SER A 37 -12.62 22.57 -21.03
C SER A 37 -11.22 22.99 -20.62
N PRO A 38 -11.04 23.80 -19.56
CA PRO A 38 -9.71 24.15 -19.10
C PRO A 38 -8.96 22.85 -18.87
N ALA A 39 -7.81 22.70 -19.53
CA ALA A 39 -6.95 21.55 -19.34
C ALA A 39 -6.65 21.49 -17.84
N GLU A 40 -7.15 20.44 -17.17
CA GLU A 40 -6.81 20.20 -15.77
C GLU A 40 -5.28 20.22 -15.67
N PRO A 41 -4.70 20.93 -14.70
CA PRO A 41 -3.26 20.93 -14.50
C PRO A 41 -2.78 19.48 -14.37
N LEU A 42 -1.62 19.17 -14.96
CA LEU A 42 -1.00 17.85 -14.86
C LEU A 42 -1.00 17.41 -13.39
N ALA A 43 -1.71 16.33 -13.11
CA ALA A 43 -1.84 15.79 -11.75
C ALA A 43 -0.44 15.59 -11.14
N THR A 44 -0.28 15.97 -9.88
CA THR A 44 0.99 15.76 -9.18
C THR A 44 1.31 14.26 -9.10
N LYS A 45 2.59 13.90 -8.98
CA LYS A 45 3.03 12.49 -8.84
C LYS A 45 2.30 11.78 -7.69
N GLU A 46 2.03 12.51 -6.61
CA GLU A 46 1.29 12.04 -5.43
C GLU A 46 -0.20 11.79 -5.74
N GLU A 47 -0.87 12.71 -6.42
CA GLU A 47 -2.26 12.51 -6.86
C GLU A 47 -2.40 11.29 -7.76
N LEU A 48 -1.44 11.09 -8.68
CA LEU A 48 -1.41 9.92 -9.55
C LEU A 48 -1.25 8.62 -8.75
N LEU A 49 -0.37 8.61 -7.75
CA LEU A 49 -0.20 7.46 -6.87
C LEU A 49 -1.49 7.14 -6.11
N THR A 50 -2.15 8.16 -5.53
CA THR A 50 -3.42 7.96 -4.80
C THR A 50 -4.54 7.45 -5.70
N LEU A 51 -4.61 7.96 -6.94
CA LEU A 51 -5.56 7.50 -7.95
C LEU A 51 -5.30 6.03 -8.31
N CYS A 52 -4.05 5.66 -8.58
CA CYS A 52 -3.66 4.29 -8.90
C CYS A 52 -3.97 3.34 -7.75
N ASP A 53 -3.63 3.73 -6.51
CA ASP A 53 -3.94 2.93 -5.32
C ASP A 53 -5.45 2.71 -5.17
N SER A 54 -6.26 3.75 -5.37
CA SER A 54 -7.72 3.60 -5.26
C SER A 54 -8.28 2.66 -6.32
N VAL A 55 -7.84 2.77 -7.58
CA VAL A 55 -8.32 1.91 -8.67
C VAL A 55 -7.87 0.46 -8.46
N ARG A 56 -6.61 0.25 -8.07
CA ARG A 56 -6.08 -1.10 -7.78
C ARG A 56 -6.80 -1.75 -6.59
N MET A 57 -7.16 -0.98 -5.57
CA MET A 57 -8.01 -1.46 -4.48
C MET A 57 -9.37 -1.93 -4.99
N SER A 58 -10.07 -1.11 -5.77
CA SER A 58 -11.37 -1.48 -6.36
C SER A 58 -11.27 -2.69 -7.30
N LEU A 59 -10.19 -2.82 -8.08
CA LEU A 59 -9.95 -3.98 -8.93
C LEU A 59 -9.82 -5.27 -8.11
N SER A 60 -9.11 -5.20 -6.98
CA SER A 60 -8.93 -6.36 -6.11
C SER A 60 -10.21 -6.79 -5.40
N GLN A 61 -10.97 -5.83 -4.85
CA GLN A 61 -12.13 -6.06 -3.98
C GLN A 61 -13.44 -6.21 -4.75
N GLU A 62 -13.72 -5.28 -5.66
CA GLU A 62 -15.01 -5.15 -6.36
C GLU A 62 -14.97 -5.69 -7.78
N LYS A 63 -13.79 -6.08 -8.28
CA LYS A 63 -13.57 -6.48 -9.68
C LYS A 63 -14.01 -5.39 -10.67
N SER A 64 -13.82 -4.13 -10.30
CA SER A 64 -14.19 -2.96 -11.10
C SER A 64 -13.13 -1.86 -10.96
N LEU A 65 -13.12 -0.88 -11.89
CA LEU A 65 -12.24 0.29 -11.78
C LEU A 65 -12.68 1.29 -10.71
N GLY A 66 -13.83 1.05 -10.06
CA GLY A 66 -14.30 1.83 -8.92
C GLY A 66 -14.75 3.25 -9.25
N PRO A 67 -14.83 4.14 -8.23
CA PRO A 67 -15.38 5.50 -8.38
C PRO A 67 -14.52 6.42 -9.24
N HIS A 68 -13.27 6.05 -9.52
CA HIS A 68 -12.35 6.84 -10.32
C HIS A 68 -12.13 6.28 -11.74
N ALA A 69 -13.01 5.39 -12.20
CA ALA A 69 -12.93 4.75 -13.51
C ALA A 69 -12.78 5.75 -14.66
N ASP A 70 -13.63 6.79 -14.72
CA ASP A 70 -13.60 7.75 -15.83
C ASP A 70 -12.29 8.59 -15.82
N ARG A 71 -11.78 8.93 -14.61
CA ARG A 71 -10.54 9.69 -14.45
C ARG A 71 -9.32 8.88 -14.90
N ILE A 72 -9.23 7.61 -14.49
CA ILE A 72 -8.10 6.77 -14.89
C ILE A 72 -8.17 6.39 -16.37
N GLN A 73 -9.38 6.14 -16.90
CA GLN A 73 -9.58 5.87 -18.32
C GLN A 73 -9.12 7.07 -19.16
N GLY A 74 -9.56 8.29 -18.81
CA GLY A 74 -9.15 9.51 -19.51
C GLY A 74 -7.63 9.71 -19.51
N LEU A 75 -6.97 9.40 -18.40
CA LEU A 75 -5.51 9.46 -18.28
C LEU A 75 -4.78 8.41 -19.14
N LEU A 76 -5.27 7.16 -19.14
CA LEU A 76 -4.67 6.10 -19.96
C LEU A 76 -4.87 6.37 -21.45
N GLU A 77 -6.05 6.84 -21.85
CA GLU A 77 -6.32 7.22 -23.24
C GLU A 77 -5.50 8.43 -23.70
N SER A 78 -5.33 9.44 -22.85
CA SER A 78 -4.48 10.60 -23.15
C SER A 78 -3.02 10.18 -23.30
N ALA A 79 -2.51 9.38 -22.36
CA ALA A 79 -1.16 8.83 -22.42
C ALA A 79 -0.94 8.01 -23.69
N LEU A 80 -1.91 7.17 -24.09
CA LEU A 80 -1.80 6.37 -25.30
C LEU A 80 -1.77 7.25 -26.55
N ARG A 81 -2.62 8.29 -26.60
CA ARG A 81 -2.66 9.25 -27.71
C ARG A 81 -1.36 10.01 -27.87
N GLU A 82 -0.72 10.37 -26.77
CA GLU A 82 0.56 11.08 -26.74
C GLU A 82 1.73 10.18 -27.17
N GLU A 83 1.75 8.93 -26.73
CA GLU A 83 2.73 7.94 -27.18
C GLU A 83 2.61 7.68 -28.69
N LEU A 84 1.39 7.61 -29.22
CA LEU A 84 1.14 7.48 -30.66
C LEU A 84 1.56 8.72 -31.46
N ARG A 85 1.56 9.90 -30.84
CA ARG A 85 2.03 11.16 -31.45
C ARG A 85 3.53 11.37 -31.30
N HIS A 86 4.25 10.43 -30.69
CA HIS A 86 5.67 10.56 -30.34
C HIS A 86 5.99 11.80 -29.48
N ALA A 87 5.01 12.28 -28.70
CA ALA A 87 5.13 13.43 -27.81
C ALA A 87 4.66 13.04 -26.38
N PRO A 88 5.37 12.12 -25.70
CA PRO A 88 4.91 11.58 -24.44
C PRO A 88 5.00 12.60 -23.29
N SER A 89 3.94 12.76 -22.51
CA SER A 89 3.96 13.58 -21.28
C SER A 89 4.53 12.85 -20.08
N LEU A 90 4.36 11.52 -20.01
CA LEU A 90 4.80 10.72 -18.88
C LEU A 90 6.29 10.38 -19.00
N ASP A 91 7.06 10.79 -18.00
CA ASP A 91 8.44 10.42 -17.80
C ASP A 91 8.58 9.08 -17.06
N PHE A 92 9.78 8.51 -17.09
CA PHE A 92 10.06 7.26 -16.42
C PHE A 92 9.89 7.37 -14.90
N GLU A 93 10.24 8.51 -14.32
CA GLU A 93 10.16 8.75 -12.87
C GLU A 93 8.71 8.77 -12.38
N THR A 94 7.78 9.42 -13.10
CA THR A 94 6.36 9.39 -12.76
C THR A 94 5.77 8.00 -12.90
N LEU A 95 6.17 7.25 -13.94
CA LEU A 95 5.75 5.85 -14.13
C LEU A 95 6.21 4.98 -12.95
N GLU A 96 7.48 5.11 -12.54
CA GLU A 96 8.04 4.39 -11.41
C GLU A 96 7.29 4.76 -10.12
N TYR A 97 7.17 6.06 -9.82
CA TYR A 97 6.59 6.60 -8.59
C TYR A 97 5.12 6.23 -8.44
N ALA A 98 4.29 6.51 -9.45
CA ALA A 98 2.85 6.28 -9.41
C ALA A 98 2.44 4.80 -9.60
N ARG A 99 3.40 3.89 -9.80
CA ARG A 99 3.17 2.44 -10.00
C ARG A 99 2.24 2.15 -11.19
N LEU A 100 2.34 2.93 -12.26
CA LEU A 100 1.48 2.80 -13.44
C LEU A 100 1.65 1.45 -14.15
N ASP A 101 2.87 0.89 -14.19
CA ASP A 101 3.13 -0.45 -14.69
C ASP A 101 2.37 -1.54 -13.90
N LYS A 102 2.24 -1.38 -12.58
CA LYS A 102 1.49 -2.31 -11.72
C LYS A 102 -0.01 -2.14 -11.91
N LEU A 103 -0.49 -0.91 -12.07
CA LEU A 103 -1.88 -0.67 -12.45
C LEU A 103 -2.23 -1.36 -13.77
N LEU A 104 -1.38 -1.22 -14.80
CA LEU A 104 -1.60 -1.90 -16.08
C LEU A 104 -1.58 -3.43 -15.92
N ALA A 105 -0.67 -3.96 -15.10
CA ALA A 105 -0.65 -5.38 -14.80
C ALA A 105 -1.95 -5.84 -14.13
N ASP A 106 -2.45 -5.09 -13.15
CA ASP A 106 -3.67 -5.43 -12.39
C ASP A 106 -4.94 -5.36 -13.25
N ILE A 107 -5.04 -4.40 -14.18
CA ILE A 107 -6.15 -4.33 -15.16
C ILE A 107 -6.17 -5.56 -16.08
N LEU A 108 -5.00 -6.05 -16.45
CA LEU A 108 -4.85 -7.18 -17.36
C LEU A 108 -4.94 -8.53 -16.66
N ASP A 109 -4.81 -8.56 -15.33
CA ASP A 109 -4.82 -9.76 -14.51
C ASP A 109 -6.17 -10.50 -14.60
N PRO A 110 -6.20 -11.81 -14.95
CA PRO A 110 -7.43 -12.60 -14.92
C PRO A 110 -8.14 -12.61 -13.56
N ASP A 111 -7.43 -12.51 -12.44
CA ASP A 111 -8.02 -12.60 -11.10
C ASP A 111 -8.82 -11.35 -10.71
N HIS A 112 -8.58 -10.22 -11.39
CA HIS A 112 -9.29 -8.96 -11.19
C HIS A 112 -10.45 -8.75 -12.17
N ARG A 113 -10.70 -9.70 -13.09
CA ARG A 113 -11.71 -9.52 -14.13
C ARG A 113 -13.13 -9.66 -13.58
N PRO A 114 -14.03 -8.70 -13.89
CA PRO A 114 -15.45 -8.88 -13.61
C PRO A 114 -16.01 -10.03 -14.44
N SER A 115 -16.89 -10.83 -13.83
CA SER A 115 -17.67 -11.86 -14.51
C SER A 115 -19.16 -11.57 -14.32
N PRO A 116 -19.92 -11.27 -15.39
CA PRO A 116 -19.52 -11.21 -16.81
C PRO A 116 -18.67 -9.98 -17.16
N LEU A 117 -17.79 -10.10 -18.17
CA LEU A 117 -16.88 -9.04 -18.65
C LEU A 117 -17.63 -7.91 -19.40
N PRO A 118 -17.75 -6.70 -18.83
CA PRO A 118 -18.41 -5.57 -19.48
C PRO A 118 -17.65 -5.05 -20.71
N LEU A 119 -18.36 -4.51 -21.70
CA LEU A 119 -17.74 -3.95 -22.91
C LEU A 119 -16.77 -2.80 -22.61
N ARG A 120 -17.12 -1.93 -21.64
CA ARG A 120 -16.24 -0.85 -21.18
C ARG A 120 -14.91 -1.39 -20.68
N PHE A 121 -14.95 -2.38 -19.79
CA PHE A 121 -13.75 -3.01 -19.25
C PHE A 121 -12.86 -3.63 -20.33
N ARG A 122 -13.46 -4.18 -21.42
CA ARG A 122 -12.68 -4.67 -22.56
C ARG A 122 -11.93 -3.57 -23.29
N ALA A 123 -12.52 -2.37 -23.41
CA ALA A 123 -11.85 -1.22 -23.99
C ALA A 123 -10.68 -0.77 -23.10
N ASP A 124 -10.89 -0.71 -21.79
CA ASP A 124 -9.84 -0.37 -20.82
C ASP A 124 -8.67 -1.36 -20.87
N MET A 125 -8.96 -2.67 -20.98
CA MET A 125 -7.94 -3.70 -21.18
C MET A 125 -7.15 -3.48 -22.49
N ALA A 126 -7.83 -3.17 -23.61
CA ALA A 126 -7.15 -2.95 -24.89
C ALA A 126 -6.23 -1.71 -24.85
N VAL A 127 -6.65 -0.64 -24.17
CA VAL A 127 -5.82 0.55 -23.92
C VAL A 127 -4.61 0.16 -23.06
N ALA A 128 -4.82 -0.58 -21.97
CA ALA A 128 -3.77 -1.03 -21.06
C ALA A 128 -2.73 -1.93 -21.76
N GLU A 129 -3.16 -2.89 -22.58
CA GLU A 129 -2.25 -3.74 -23.37
C GLU A 129 -1.41 -2.92 -24.36
N SER A 130 -2.04 -1.95 -25.02
CA SER A 130 -1.37 -1.10 -26.01
C SER A 130 -0.33 -0.22 -25.35
N LEU A 131 -0.66 0.43 -24.23
CA LEU A 131 0.28 1.20 -23.43
C LEU A 131 1.43 0.35 -22.92
N GLN A 132 1.16 -0.84 -22.39
CA GLN A 132 2.19 -1.73 -21.90
C GLN A 132 3.20 -2.10 -23.00
N LYS A 133 2.74 -2.35 -24.23
CA LYS A 133 3.61 -2.61 -25.38
C LYS A 133 4.44 -1.38 -25.76
N MET A 134 3.82 -0.19 -25.80
CA MET A 134 4.50 1.06 -26.12
C MET A 134 5.58 1.42 -25.09
N TRP A 135 5.27 1.33 -23.79
CA TRP A 135 6.23 1.61 -22.73
C TRP A 135 7.39 0.61 -22.71
N ARG A 136 7.14 -0.68 -22.99
CA ARG A 136 8.20 -1.67 -23.19
C ARG A 136 9.12 -1.31 -24.36
N ALA A 137 8.56 -0.81 -25.48
CA ALA A 137 9.35 -0.42 -26.64
C ALA A 137 10.16 0.87 -26.41
N ARG A 138 9.56 1.85 -25.71
CA ARG A 138 10.16 3.15 -25.41
C ARG A 138 11.26 3.06 -24.35
N PHE A 139 10.95 2.49 -23.18
CA PHE A 139 11.87 2.46 -22.03
C PHE A 139 12.79 1.23 -22.01
N ARG A 140 12.46 0.18 -22.78
CA ARG A 140 13.28 -1.03 -22.96
C ARG A 140 13.74 -1.63 -21.63
N GLU A 141 15.06 -1.78 -21.44
CA GLU A 141 15.67 -2.35 -20.24
C GLU A 141 15.23 -1.65 -18.96
N GLN A 142 15.01 -0.33 -18.99
CA GLN A 142 14.58 0.43 -17.81
C GLN A 142 13.19 -0.01 -17.34
N TYR A 143 12.28 -0.33 -18.27
CA TYR A 143 10.95 -0.84 -17.93
C TYR A 143 11.03 -2.19 -17.21
N PHE A 144 11.86 -3.11 -17.70
CA PHE A 144 12.06 -4.41 -17.07
C PHE A 144 12.82 -4.31 -15.74
N ALA A 145 13.61 -3.25 -15.56
CA ALA A 145 14.35 -2.98 -14.34
C ALA A 145 13.54 -2.20 -13.29
N LEU A 146 12.28 -1.81 -13.54
CA LEU A 146 11.47 -1.00 -12.61
C LEU A 146 11.48 -1.53 -11.18
N ASP A 147 11.25 -2.84 -11.00
CA ASP A 147 11.25 -3.45 -9.66
C ASP A 147 12.65 -3.40 -8.99
N GLN A 148 13.73 -3.46 -9.77
CA GLN A 148 15.09 -3.30 -9.24
C GLN A 148 15.39 -1.85 -8.88
N VAL A 149 14.92 -0.88 -9.68
CA VAL A 149 15.07 0.55 -9.37
C VAL A 149 14.33 0.86 -8.07
N ARG A 150 13.08 0.39 -7.93
CA ARG A 150 12.30 0.51 -6.69
C ARG A 150 13.00 -0.08 -5.49
N GLN A 151 13.60 -1.27 -5.63
CA GLN A 151 14.37 -1.90 -4.56
C GLN A 151 15.57 -1.05 -4.10
N ARG A 152 16.28 -0.43 -5.05
CA ARG A 152 17.38 0.49 -4.73
C ARG A 152 16.86 1.76 -4.05
N SER A 153 15.81 2.36 -4.58
CA SER A 153 15.14 3.53 -4.01
C SER A 153 14.68 3.27 -2.57
N LEU A 154 14.08 2.10 -2.32
CA LEU A 154 13.64 1.65 -1.00
C LEU A 154 14.79 1.61 0.01
N SER A 155 15.97 1.14 -0.41
CA SER A 155 17.15 0.94 0.45
C SER A 155 18.00 2.20 0.65
N ALA A 156 18.14 3.05 -0.37
CA ALA A 156 19.06 4.18 -0.37
C ALA A 156 18.46 5.47 0.25
N GLY A 157 17.16 5.70 0.10
CA GLY A 157 16.49 6.91 0.60
C GLY A 157 15.02 6.77 0.95
N GLY A 158 14.39 5.64 0.61
CA GLY A 158 12.98 5.37 0.88
C GLY A 158 12.70 4.89 2.31
N GLU A 159 11.70 4.01 2.42
CA GLU A 159 11.17 3.53 3.70
C GLU A 159 12.17 2.76 4.57
N MET A 160 13.30 2.30 4.00
CA MET A 160 14.37 1.62 4.75
C MET A 160 15.59 2.50 5.02
N ARG A 161 15.49 3.83 4.89
CA ARG A 161 16.58 4.72 5.30
C ARG A 161 16.94 4.52 6.77
N ASP A 162 18.23 4.62 7.08
CA ASP A 162 18.82 4.59 8.42
C ASP A 162 18.60 3.30 9.26
N ILE A 163 18.04 2.25 8.68
CA ILE A 163 17.92 0.93 9.30
C ILE A 163 18.97 -0.03 8.76
N HIS A 164 19.44 -0.94 9.60
CA HIS A 164 20.39 -1.98 9.22
C HIS A 164 19.93 -3.33 9.75
N PHE A 165 20.24 -4.37 8.98
CA PHE A 165 19.99 -5.74 9.37
C PHE A 165 21.00 -6.18 10.43
N THR A 166 20.57 -6.92 11.44
CA THR A 166 21.40 -7.42 12.55
C THR A 166 21.11 -8.89 12.78
N THR A 167 22.16 -9.71 12.84
CA THR A 167 22.08 -11.18 12.98
C THR A 167 21.94 -11.66 14.42
N ALA A 168 22.04 -10.75 15.40
CA ALA A 168 22.04 -11.08 16.82
C ALA A 168 20.65 -11.48 17.37
N GLY A 169 19.56 -11.15 16.66
CA GLY A 169 18.21 -11.51 17.06
C GLY A 169 17.90 -12.98 16.76
N MET A 170 17.46 -13.72 17.80
CA MET A 170 16.82 -15.03 17.64
C MET A 170 15.45 -14.90 16.93
N ASP A 171 14.79 -13.74 17.09
CA ASP A 171 13.49 -13.43 16.49
C ASP A 171 13.66 -12.62 15.18
N PRO A 172 13.03 -13.04 14.06
CA PRO A 172 12.92 -12.23 12.85
C PRO A 172 12.37 -10.81 13.08
N LEU A 173 11.63 -10.56 14.17
CA LEU A 173 11.10 -9.24 14.54
C LEU A 173 12.19 -8.26 15.02
N GLU A 174 13.29 -8.76 15.55
CA GLU A 174 14.40 -7.95 16.10
C GLU A 174 15.60 -7.85 15.13
N SER A 175 15.45 -8.35 13.91
CA SER A 175 16.53 -8.41 12.92
C SER A 175 16.87 -7.04 12.31
N TRP A 176 16.15 -5.98 12.65
CA TRP A 176 16.34 -4.64 12.12
C TRP A 176 16.56 -3.63 13.24
N THR A 177 17.60 -2.80 13.11
CA THR A 177 18.00 -1.81 14.12
C THR A 177 18.31 -0.48 13.46
N VAL A 178 18.10 0.62 14.18
CA VAL A 178 18.32 1.98 13.66
C VAL A 178 19.76 2.41 13.94
N ARG A 179 20.45 3.02 12.96
CA ARG A 179 21.85 3.48 13.12
C ARG A 179 21.96 4.72 14.00
N ASN A 180 21.03 5.66 13.83
CA ASN A 180 20.92 6.88 14.61
C ASN A 180 19.49 6.94 15.18
N SER A 181 19.33 6.72 16.48
CA SER A 181 18.08 7.02 17.15
C SER A 181 17.74 8.50 16.94
N CYS A 182 16.47 8.81 16.64
CA CYS A 182 16.02 10.18 16.45
C CYS A 182 16.49 11.05 17.63
N ARG A 183 17.08 12.21 17.34
CA ARG A 183 17.66 13.10 18.37
C ARG A 183 16.60 13.72 19.30
N ASP A 184 15.35 13.74 18.84
CA ASP A 184 14.22 14.28 19.60
C ASP A 184 13.20 13.17 19.90
N PRO A 185 12.85 12.92 21.17
CA PRO A 185 11.97 11.83 21.55
C PRO A 185 10.49 12.20 21.32
N ILE A 186 10.09 12.29 20.05
CA ILE A 186 8.68 12.40 19.64
C ILE A 186 7.86 11.21 20.17
N SER A 187 8.54 10.07 20.36
CA SER A 187 7.95 8.84 20.90
C SER A 187 7.50 8.97 22.35
N GLU A 188 8.04 9.93 23.09
CA GLU A 188 7.67 10.23 24.47
C GLU A 188 6.50 11.22 24.58
N LEU A 189 6.05 11.82 23.46
CA LEU A 189 4.89 12.72 23.43
C LEU A 189 3.59 11.92 23.53
N GLU A 190 2.63 12.48 24.29
CA GLU A 190 1.30 11.89 24.48
C GLU A 190 0.33 12.24 23.34
N GLY A 191 -0.63 11.35 23.11
CA GLY A 191 -1.68 11.54 22.10
C GLY A 191 -1.22 11.37 20.65
N ASN A 192 -2.02 11.90 19.72
CA ASN A 192 -1.81 11.83 18.26
C ASN A 192 -0.84 12.90 17.74
N GLN A 193 -0.08 13.57 18.61
CA GLN A 193 0.79 14.67 18.17
C GLN A 193 1.77 14.13 17.10
N GLN A 194 1.66 14.66 15.88
CA GLN A 194 2.46 14.35 14.68
C GLN A 194 2.17 13.03 13.94
N PHE A 195 1.23 12.20 14.41
CA PHE A 195 0.87 10.96 13.71
C PHE A 195 -0.63 10.83 13.48
N GLU A 196 -1.01 10.48 12.26
CA GLU A 196 -2.39 10.16 11.92
C GLU A 196 -2.63 8.64 11.94
N PRO A 197 -3.79 8.19 12.44
CA PRO A 197 -4.18 6.79 12.29
C PRO A 197 -4.19 6.39 10.81
N GLY A 198 -3.59 5.25 10.49
CA GLY A 198 -3.32 4.80 9.13
C GLY A 198 -1.90 5.05 8.65
N HIS A 199 -1.03 5.71 9.42
CA HIS A 199 0.42 5.64 9.15
C HIS A 199 0.89 4.19 9.21
N TRP A 200 1.77 3.82 8.27
CA TRP A 200 2.20 2.45 8.05
C TRP A 200 3.69 2.38 7.80
N TRP A 201 4.31 1.33 8.31
CA TRP A 201 5.74 1.06 8.23
C TRP A 201 6.00 -0.39 7.84
N LEU A 202 7.14 -0.64 7.20
CA LEU A 202 7.58 -2.00 6.86
C LEU A 202 7.83 -2.85 8.11
N ASN A 203 8.49 -2.30 9.13
CA ASN A 203 8.81 -3.01 10.36
C ASN A 203 8.85 -2.06 11.56
N LEU A 204 9.05 -2.61 12.77
CA LEU A 204 9.18 -1.77 13.98
C LEU A 204 10.39 -0.84 13.94
N ALA A 205 11.48 -1.21 13.26
CA ALA A 205 12.65 -0.35 13.18
C ALA A 205 12.35 0.94 12.40
N CYS A 206 11.55 0.86 11.33
CA CYS A 206 11.04 2.02 10.60
C CYS A 206 10.14 2.89 11.50
N ALA A 207 9.22 2.27 12.26
CA ALA A 207 8.36 2.97 13.20
C ALA A 207 9.15 3.65 14.34
N HIS A 208 10.20 3.00 14.84
CA HIS A 208 11.12 3.56 15.83
C HIS A 208 11.96 4.71 15.25
N ARG A 209 12.45 4.59 14.02
CA ARG A 209 13.17 5.66 13.31
C ARG A 209 12.32 6.91 13.18
N ASP A 210 11.07 6.76 12.77
CA ASP A 210 10.14 7.88 12.58
C ASP A 210 9.59 8.41 13.92
N GLY A 211 9.98 7.80 15.05
CA GLY A 211 9.74 8.34 16.38
C GLY A 211 8.35 8.07 16.94
N ILE A 212 7.55 7.17 16.37
CA ILE A 212 6.28 6.78 17.02
C ILE A 212 6.52 5.80 18.18
N LEU A 213 7.60 5.01 18.10
CA LEU A 213 8.04 4.07 19.13
C LEU A 213 9.39 4.49 19.70
N GLY A 214 9.65 4.12 20.97
CA GLY A 214 10.94 4.32 21.63
C GLY A 214 11.91 3.14 21.50
N THR A 215 11.46 2.00 20.97
CA THR A 215 12.31 0.83 20.69
C THR A 215 11.86 0.09 19.43
N ALA A 216 12.77 -0.58 18.74
CA ALA A 216 12.48 -1.46 17.60
C ALA A 216 12.00 -2.87 18.01
N VAL A 217 11.75 -3.10 19.31
CA VAL A 217 11.27 -4.38 19.87
C VAL A 217 9.80 -4.23 20.26
N GLU A 218 9.06 -5.34 20.29
CA GLU A 218 7.67 -5.39 20.76
C GLU A 218 7.58 -5.15 22.29
N LYS A 219 7.84 -3.91 22.70
CA LYS A 219 7.77 -3.43 24.08
C LYS A 219 7.04 -2.08 24.13
N PRO A 220 6.33 -1.80 25.24
CA PRO A 220 5.70 -0.50 25.44
C PRO A 220 6.74 0.62 25.43
N THR A 221 6.44 1.70 24.72
CA THR A 221 7.23 2.92 24.74
C THR A 221 6.90 3.72 26.00
N LYS A 222 7.93 4.05 26.78
CA LYS A 222 7.80 4.85 28.00
C LYS A 222 8.11 6.30 27.68
N GLY A 223 7.13 7.18 27.88
CA GLY A 223 7.30 8.62 27.90
C GLY A 223 7.63 9.15 29.29
N LYS A 224 7.69 10.47 29.41
CA LYS A 224 8.01 11.17 30.67
C LYS A 224 7.00 10.91 31.78
N TYR A 225 5.72 10.74 31.43
CA TYR A 225 4.61 10.63 32.38
C TYR A 225 3.91 9.27 32.38
N GLY A 226 4.33 8.32 31.53
CA GLY A 226 3.65 7.04 31.41
C GLY A 226 4.05 6.25 30.17
N VAL A 227 3.19 5.32 29.77
CA VAL A 227 3.36 4.60 28.51
C VAL A 227 2.64 5.38 27.41
N THR A 228 3.31 5.63 26.29
CA THR A 228 2.76 6.45 25.20
C THR A 228 2.34 5.61 24.00
N ALA A 229 2.97 4.46 23.78
CA ALA A 229 2.67 3.58 22.65
C ALA A 229 2.87 2.11 22.99
N LEU A 230 2.04 1.25 22.40
CA LEU A 230 2.09 -0.20 22.55
C LEU A 230 2.01 -0.87 21.16
N PRO A 231 3.10 -1.50 20.69
CA PRO A 231 3.06 -2.35 19.51
C PRO A 231 2.47 -3.73 19.85
N LEU A 232 1.52 -4.18 19.04
CA LEU A 232 0.87 -5.49 19.07
C LEU A 232 1.25 -6.26 17.80
N LEU A 233 2.30 -7.09 17.88
CA LEU A 233 2.80 -7.92 16.77
C LEU A 233 2.49 -9.39 16.98
N THR A 234 2.54 -9.85 18.23
CA THR A 234 2.32 -11.22 18.64
C THR A 234 1.14 -11.29 19.61
N GLY A 235 0.60 -12.48 19.80
CA GLY A 235 -0.61 -12.69 20.60
C GLY A 235 -1.88 -12.70 19.77
N ARG A 236 -3.02 -12.59 20.45
CA ARG A 236 -4.36 -12.72 19.90
C ARG A 236 -5.20 -11.52 20.31
N GLU A 237 -6.00 -11.01 19.41
CA GLU A 237 -6.96 -9.95 19.70
C GLU A 237 -8.35 -10.39 19.26
N GLU A 238 -9.32 -10.16 20.13
CA GLU A 238 -10.72 -10.52 19.91
C GLU A 238 -11.60 -9.30 20.16
N HIS A 239 -12.57 -9.10 19.28
CA HIS A 239 -13.60 -8.08 19.46
C HIS A 239 -14.57 -8.53 20.54
N VAL A 240 -14.81 -7.67 21.54
CA VAL A 240 -15.72 -7.97 22.66
C VAL A 240 -17.09 -7.34 22.41
N ARG A 241 -17.14 -6.00 22.31
CA ARG A 241 -18.37 -5.23 22.06
C ARG A 241 -18.04 -3.80 21.67
N GLY A 242 -18.75 -3.23 20.69
CA GLY A 242 -18.57 -1.83 20.29
C GLY A 242 -17.09 -1.50 20.02
N ASN A 243 -16.54 -0.48 20.67
CA ASN A 243 -15.14 -0.10 20.50
C ASN A 243 -14.16 -0.87 21.42
N LEU A 244 -14.59 -1.96 22.04
CA LEU A 244 -13.84 -2.70 23.06
C LEU A 244 -13.23 -3.99 22.51
N TYR A 245 -11.91 -4.11 22.65
CA TYR A 245 -11.09 -5.20 22.17
C TYR A 245 -10.33 -5.85 23.32
N ARG A 246 -10.25 -7.18 23.30
CA ARG A 246 -9.46 -7.95 24.24
C ARG A 246 -8.20 -8.44 23.56
N TYR A 247 -7.05 -8.03 24.08
CA TYR A 247 -5.74 -8.52 23.65
C TYR A 247 -5.20 -9.53 24.66
N VAL A 248 -4.74 -10.68 24.17
CA VAL A 248 -4.17 -11.76 24.99
C VAL A 248 -2.79 -12.13 24.45
N ARG A 249 -1.80 -12.15 25.33
CA ARG A 249 -0.43 -12.59 25.03
C ARG A 249 0.01 -13.64 26.04
N GLU A 250 0.65 -14.70 25.56
CA GLU A 250 1.22 -15.75 26.39
C GLU A 250 2.72 -15.80 26.18
N GLY A 251 3.50 -15.90 27.26
CA GLY A 251 4.95 -15.85 27.16
C GLY A 251 5.66 -15.83 28.51
N ARG A 252 6.89 -15.32 28.51
CA ARG A 252 7.67 -15.14 29.72
C ARG A 252 7.22 -13.88 30.46
N LEU A 253 7.62 -13.74 31.71
CA LEU A 253 7.31 -12.55 32.51
C LEU A 253 7.80 -11.24 31.84
N SER A 254 8.93 -11.28 31.12
CA SER A 254 9.47 -10.16 30.34
C SER A 254 8.50 -9.63 29.29
N ASP A 255 7.58 -10.47 28.83
CA ASP A 255 6.69 -10.21 27.71
C ASP A 255 5.33 -9.67 28.20
N MET A 256 5.08 -9.67 29.51
CA MET A 256 3.80 -9.32 30.14
C MET A 256 3.60 -7.82 30.35
N HIS A 257 4.54 -6.99 29.88
CA HIS A 257 4.42 -5.53 29.87
C HIS A 257 3.90 -4.94 31.18
N VAL A 258 4.51 -5.35 32.32
CA VAL A 258 4.05 -5.01 33.68
C VAL A 258 3.89 -3.50 33.91
N SER A 259 4.61 -2.66 33.16
CA SER A 259 4.45 -1.19 33.20
C SER A 259 3.05 -0.70 32.81
N LEU A 260 2.24 -1.50 32.11
CA LEU A 260 0.86 -1.14 31.75
C LEU A 260 -0.11 -1.21 32.94
N LEU A 261 0.26 -1.90 34.03
CA LEU A 261 -0.58 -2.01 35.22
C LEU A 261 -0.92 -0.63 35.82
N THR A 262 0.03 0.31 35.78
CA THR A 262 -0.16 1.68 36.31
C THR A 262 -0.80 2.63 35.29
N GLN A 263 -1.15 2.15 34.10
CA GLN A 263 -1.65 2.94 32.98
C GLN A 263 -3.13 2.67 32.68
N VAL A 264 -3.83 1.96 33.58
CA VAL A 264 -5.27 1.76 33.44
C VAL A 264 -5.97 3.11 33.54
N GLY A 265 -6.81 3.41 32.54
CA GLY A 265 -7.50 4.68 32.38
C GLY A 265 -6.77 5.70 31.48
N THR A 266 -5.52 5.46 31.10
CA THR A 266 -4.78 6.37 30.21
C THR A 266 -4.99 5.99 28.74
N GLN A 267 -4.82 6.99 27.86
CA GLN A 267 -4.85 6.82 26.41
C GLN A 267 -3.45 6.55 25.88
N ILE A 268 -3.31 5.49 25.08
CA ILE A 268 -2.05 5.08 24.48
C ILE A 268 -2.21 4.87 22.97
N ARG A 269 -1.12 5.07 22.22
CA ARG A 269 -1.06 4.77 20.79
C ARG A 269 -0.95 3.26 20.58
N ILE A 270 -1.83 2.67 19.78
CA ILE A 270 -1.76 1.25 19.42
C ILE A 270 -1.23 1.09 18.00
N LEU A 271 -0.19 0.26 17.85
CA LEU A 271 0.31 -0.16 16.55
C LEU A 271 0.02 -1.65 16.37
N ARG A 272 -0.59 -2.05 15.27
CA ARG A 272 -0.85 -3.46 14.94
C ARG A 272 0.10 -3.95 13.87
N GLY A 273 0.67 -5.13 14.06
CA GLY A 273 1.56 -5.77 13.11
C GLY A 273 0.90 -6.90 12.33
N TYR A 274 1.42 -7.19 11.15
CA TYR A 274 0.86 -8.21 10.26
C TYR A 274 0.86 -9.65 10.81
N ARG A 275 1.68 -9.93 11.83
CA ARG A 275 1.75 -11.24 12.51
C ARG A 275 0.73 -11.41 13.62
N LEU A 276 0.05 -10.33 14.03
CA LEU A 276 -0.93 -10.37 15.09
C LEU A 276 -2.12 -11.23 14.66
N LYS A 277 -2.56 -12.14 15.54
CA LYS A 277 -3.78 -12.92 15.32
C LYS A 277 -5.00 -12.06 15.69
N SER A 278 -5.37 -11.18 14.76
CA SER A 278 -6.49 -10.24 14.89
C SER A 278 -7.18 -10.06 13.54
N THR A 279 -8.48 -9.79 13.56
CA THR A 279 -9.22 -9.32 12.37
C THR A 279 -8.80 -7.91 11.95
N LEU A 280 -8.29 -7.10 12.89
CA LEU A 280 -7.82 -5.74 12.65
C LEU A 280 -6.36 -5.68 12.19
N ALA A 281 -5.61 -6.79 12.24
CA ALA A 281 -4.21 -6.79 11.87
C ALA A 281 -4.02 -6.38 10.40
N PRO A 282 -3.03 -5.52 10.07
CA PRO A 282 -2.77 -5.15 8.68
C PRO A 282 -2.28 -6.35 7.88
N GLN A 283 -2.49 -6.33 6.57
CA GLN A 283 -2.06 -7.43 5.69
C GLN A 283 -0.53 -7.55 5.60
N ALA A 284 0.17 -6.43 5.76
CA ALA A 284 1.62 -6.31 5.72
C ALA A 284 2.10 -5.26 6.73
N GLY A 285 3.38 -5.34 7.12
CA GLY A 285 4.05 -4.33 7.94
C GLY A 285 3.43 -4.09 9.32
N VAL A 286 3.55 -2.85 9.79
CA VAL A 286 3.05 -2.34 11.06
C VAL A 286 2.24 -1.07 10.79
N ARG A 287 1.02 -1.00 11.32
CA ARG A 287 0.11 0.13 11.12
C ARG A 287 -0.22 0.79 12.45
N TYR A 288 -0.28 2.11 12.46
CA TYR A 288 -0.80 2.88 13.58
C TYR A 288 -2.32 2.98 13.52
N ASP A 289 -3.02 2.49 14.54
CA ASP A 289 -4.48 2.39 14.53
C ASP A 289 -5.19 3.47 15.35
N GLY A 290 -4.43 4.37 15.97
CA GLY A 290 -4.98 5.45 16.79
C GLY A 290 -4.82 5.24 18.28
N LEU A 291 -5.52 6.09 19.04
CA LEU A 291 -5.54 6.09 20.50
C LEU A 291 -6.55 5.10 21.06
N TYR A 292 -6.13 4.39 22.10
CA TYR A 292 -6.95 3.47 22.88
C TYR A 292 -6.81 3.75 24.36
N THR A 293 -7.92 3.64 25.09
CA THR A 293 -7.92 3.68 26.55
C THR A 293 -7.74 2.29 27.11
N ILE A 294 -6.78 2.10 28.02
CA ILE A 294 -6.62 0.82 28.74
C ILE A 294 -7.70 0.73 29.80
N ARG A 295 -8.72 -0.13 29.61
CA ARG A 295 -9.80 -0.34 30.58
C ARG A 295 -9.43 -1.33 31.66
N GLN A 296 -8.63 -2.33 31.32
CA GLN A 296 -8.24 -3.37 32.26
C GLN A 296 -6.86 -3.94 31.90
N TYR A 297 -6.08 -4.24 32.93
CA TYR A 297 -4.85 -5.02 32.86
C TYR A 297 -5.02 -6.28 33.72
N GLY A 298 -4.72 -7.44 33.17
CA GLY A 298 -4.68 -8.72 33.88
C GLY A 298 -3.40 -9.46 33.54
N ASN A 299 -2.77 -10.06 34.56
CA ASN A 299 -1.64 -10.96 34.38
C ASN A 299 -1.86 -12.19 35.27
N LYS A 300 -1.77 -13.39 34.69
CA LYS A 300 -1.93 -14.66 35.40
C LYS A 300 -0.85 -15.64 34.97
N LEU A 301 -0.26 -16.36 35.92
CA LEU A 301 0.57 -17.52 35.61
C LEU A 301 -0.35 -18.72 35.36
N ASP A 302 -0.23 -19.32 34.19
CA ASP A 302 -0.86 -20.61 33.91
C ASP A 302 0.02 -21.72 34.50
N ALA A 303 -0.46 -22.30 35.61
CA ALA A 303 0.24 -23.36 36.33
C ALA A 303 0.46 -24.63 35.48
N THR A 304 -0.31 -24.84 34.40
CA THR A 304 -0.18 -26.03 33.55
C THR A 304 0.90 -25.90 32.50
N THR A 305 1.09 -24.70 31.95
CA THR A 305 2.06 -24.44 30.87
C THR A 305 3.32 -23.72 31.33
N ASP A 306 3.35 -23.27 32.60
CA ASP A 306 4.39 -22.40 33.19
C ASP A 306 4.63 -21.13 32.37
N LYS A 307 3.56 -20.62 31.75
CA LYS A 307 3.58 -19.39 30.95
C LYS A 307 2.72 -18.33 31.60
N TYR A 308 3.18 -17.09 31.52
CA TYR A 308 2.36 -15.95 31.91
C TYR A 308 1.41 -15.59 30.79
N ARG A 309 0.18 -15.26 31.16
CA ARG A 309 -0.87 -14.77 30.28
C ARG A 309 -1.23 -13.34 30.66
N LEU A 310 -0.93 -12.42 29.74
CA LEU A 310 -1.34 -11.03 29.76
C LEU A 310 -2.70 -10.91 29.08
N GLU A 311 -3.63 -10.21 29.73
CA GLU A 311 -4.93 -9.84 29.17
C GLU A 311 -5.11 -8.32 29.31
N LEU A 312 -5.33 -7.64 28.19
CA LEU A 312 -5.63 -6.21 28.13
C LEU A 312 -7.02 -6.01 27.55
N LEU A 313 -7.78 -5.11 28.16
CA LEU A 313 -9.04 -4.63 27.60
C LEU A 313 -8.81 -3.20 27.09
N LEU A 314 -8.91 -3.03 25.78
CA LEU A 314 -8.58 -1.80 25.06
C LEU A 314 -9.85 -1.20 24.46
N GLU A 315 -10.12 0.07 24.72
CA GLU A 315 -11.25 0.78 24.13
C GLU A 315 -10.77 1.83 23.13
N HIS A 316 -11.20 1.70 21.86
CA HIS A 316 -10.87 2.67 20.82
C HIS A 316 -11.51 4.02 21.13
N VAL A 317 -10.70 5.09 21.07
CA VAL A 317 -11.15 6.45 21.33
C VAL A 317 -11.91 7.00 20.12
N ASP A 318 -13.07 7.61 20.35
CA ASP A 318 -13.87 8.26 19.30
C ASP A 318 -13.28 9.62 18.88
N GLY A 319 -13.68 10.11 17.71
CA GLY A 319 -13.25 11.42 17.19
C GLY A 319 -11.93 11.40 16.40
N GLN A 320 -11.33 10.23 16.20
CA GLN A 320 -10.23 10.02 15.25
C GLN A 320 -10.73 9.30 13.98
N ARG A 321 -9.84 9.11 13.00
CA ARG A 321 -10.14 8.38 11.75
C ARG A 321 -10.74 7.00 12.09
N SER A 322 -11.81 6.62 11.40
CA SER A 322 -12.53 5.38 11.73
C SER A 322 -11.65 4.14 11.50
N LEU A 323 -11.86 3.09 12.31
CA LEU A 323 -11.13 1.83 12.15
C LEU A 323 -11.36 1.18 10.79
N GLU A 324 -12.51 1.40 10.16
CA GLU A 324 -12.80 0.92 8.80
C GLU A 324 -11.90 1.56 7.76
N GLN A 325 -11.69 2.88 7.84
CA GLN A 325 -10.79 3.61 6.95
C GLN A 325 -9.33 3.22 7.18
N VAL A 326 -8.94 3.06 8.44
CA VAL A 326 -7.58 2.63 8.81
C VAL A 326 -7.30 1.20 8.33
N GLN A 327 -8.30 0.32 8.34
CA GLN A 327 -8.15 -1.06 7.85
C GLN A 327 -7.86 -1.18 6.34
N GLN A 328 -8.17 -0.15 5.55
CA GLN A 328 -7.79 -0.09 4.13
C GLN A 328 -6.28 0.11 3.91
N VAL A 329 -5.52 0.38 4.96
CA VAL A 329 -4.06 0.42 4.92
C VAL A 329 -3.51 -0.95 5.37
N PRO A 330 -2.54 -1.55 4.66
CA PRO A 330 -1.71 -0.98 3.59
C PRO A 330 -2.40 -0.83 2.22
N ARG A 331 -2.04 0.25 1.52
CA ARG A 331 -2.44 0.51 0.13
C ARG A 331 -1.72 -0.42 -0.87
N PRO A 332 -2.19 -0.56 -2.11
CA PRO A 332 -1.53 -1.40 -3.12
C PRO A 332 -0.06 -1.05 -3.35
N SER A 333 0.28 0.24 -3.44
CA SER A 333 1.67 0.70 -3.52
C SER A 333 2.53 0.25 -2.33
N GLN A 334 1.99 0.35 -1.11
CA GLN A 334 2.64 -0.11 0.11
C GLN A 334 2.77 -1.64 0.14
N MET A 335 1.81 -2.36 -0.44
CA MET A 335 1.92 -3.81 -0.63
C MET A 335 3.05 -4.17 -1.60
N ASP A 336 3.25 -3.41 -2.68
CA ASP A 336 4.39 -3.62 -3.58
C ASP A 336 5.72 -3.38 -2.85
N ASP A 337 5.80 -2.33 -2.04
CA ASP A 337 6.97 -2.02 -1.22
C ASP A 337 7.24 -3.12 -0.19
N TRP A 338 6.18 -3.69 0.39
CA TRP A 338 6.28 -4.85 1.27
C TRP A 338 6.83 -6.09 0.57
N GLN A 339 6.38 -6.39 -0.66
CA GLN A 339 6.93 -7.51 -1.43
C GLN A 339 8.42 -7.29 -1.74
N THR A 340 8.78 -6.05 -2.05
CA THR A 340 10.17 -5.64 -2.30
C THR A 340 11.01 -5.80 -1.02
N PHE A 341 10.49 -5.33 0.12
CA PHE A 341 11.12 -5.50 1.43
C PHE A 341 11.37 -6.97 1.77
N LYS A 342 10.40 -7.87 1.54
CA LYS A 342 10.59 -9.31 1.78
C LYS A 342 11.73 -9.90 0.94
N LYS A 343 11.90 -9.44 -0.31
CA LYS A 343 13.02 -9.86 -1.16
C LYS A 343 14.35 -9.37 -0.60
N VAL A 344 14.41 -8.11 -0.16
CA VAL A 344 15.60 -7.54 0.49
C VAL A 344 15.93 -8.28 1.78
N GLU A 345 14.94 -8.56 2.64
CA GLU A 345 15.11 -9.32 3.89
C GLU A 345 15.67 -10.72 3.60
N ALA A 346 15.10 -11.43 2.62
CA ALA A 346 15.59 -12.74 2.20
C ALA A 346 17.04 -12.69 1.69
N GLU A 347 17.40 -11.68 0.89
CA GLU A 347 18.75 -11.50 0.38
C GLU A 347 19.75 -11.19 1.50
N MET A 348 19.37 -10.36 2.47
CA MET A 348 20.20 -10.07 3.65
C MET A 348 20.42 -11.31 4.52
N VAL A 349 19.38 -12.15 4.68
CA VAL A 349 19.51 -13.44 5.37
C VAL A 349 20.46 -14.36 4.61
N ARG A 350 20.33 -14.48 3.28
CA ARG A 350 21.23 -15.27 2.44
C ARG A 350 22.67 -14.82 2.59
N GLN A 351 22.94 -13.52 2.48
CA GLN A 351 24.28 -12.96 2.57
C GLN A 351 24.94 -13.21 3.94
N ARG A 352 24.16 -13.30 5.03
CA ARG A 352 24.71 -13.43 6.38
C ARG A 352 24.68 -14.84 6.97
N LYS A 353 23.67 -15.65 6.62
CA LYS A 353 23.45 -17.00 7.16
C LYS A 353 23.61 -18.10 6.10
N GLY A 354 23.93 -17.75 4.86
CA GLY A 354 24.03 -18.69 3.75
C GLY A 354 22.68 -19.20 3.27
N ASP A 355 22.72 -20.16 2.34
CA ASP A 355 21.51 -20.73 1.73
C ASP A 355 20.69 -21.59 2.72
N ASP A 356 21.34 -22.29 3.64
CA ASP A 356 20.66 -23.05 4.69
C ASP A 356 19.86 -22.13 5.62
N GLY A 357 20.46 -21.02 6.04
CA GLY A 357 19.77 -20.01 6.85
C GLY A 357 18.61 -19.34 6.12
N LEU A 358 18.68 -19.21 4.79
CA LEU A 358 17.57 -18.73 3.98
C LEU A 358 16.44 -19.77 3.90
N LEU A 359 16.76 -21.06 3.77
CA LEU A 359 15.77 -22.12 3.75
C LEU A 359 15.00 -22.17 5.07
N ASP A 360 15.70 -22.19 6.21
CA ASP A 360 15.11 -22.16 7.54
C ASP A 360 14.23 -20.93 7.75
N PHE A 361 14.71 -19.76 7.29
CA PHE A 361 13.96 -18.52 7.35
C PHE A 361 12.65 -18.58 6.55
N LYS A 362 12.69 -19.13 5.33
CA LYS A 362 11.50 -19.32 4.49
C LYS A 362 10.52 -20.31 5.13
N MET A 363 11.02 -21.44 5.65
CA MET A 363 10.19 -22.43 6.33
C MET A 363 9.45 -21.82 7.52
N ARG A 364 10.16 -21.07 8.38
CA ARG A 364 9.54 -20.40 9.54
C ARG A 364 8.48 -19.39 9.14
N LYS A 365 8.74 -18.55 8.12
CA LYS A 365 7.77 -17.57 7.63
C LYS A 365 6.52 -18.24 7.04
N GLU A 366 6.70 -19.39 6.40
CA GLU A 366 5.61 -20.17 5.82
C GLU A 366 4.76 -20.84 6.90
N GLU A 367 5.38 -21.40 7.93
CA GLU A 367 4.70 -21.93 9.11
C GLU A 367 3.88 -20.84 9.81
N GLU A 368 4.46 -19.65 10.04
CA GLU A 368 3.75 -18.49 10.59
C GLU A 368 2.54 -18.09 9.71
N ARG A 369 2.68 -18.13 8.39
CA ARG A 369 1.60 -17.81 7.44
C ARG A 369 0.45 -18.82 7.57
N ILE A 370 0.78 -20.10 7.58
CA ILE A 370 -0.17 -21.21 7.69
C ILE A 370 -0.93 -21.13 9.01
N ASP A 371 -0.23 -21.00 10.14
CA ASP A 371 -0.84 -20.87 11.47
C ASP A 371 -1.80 -19.68 11.55
N ARG A 372 -1.42 -18.53 10.96
CA ARG A 372 -2.28 -17.33 10.89
C ARG A 372 -3.52 -17.56 10.04
N GLU A 373 -3.40 -18.21 8.88
CA GLU A 373 -4.56 -18.52 8.02
C GLU A 373 -5.51 -19.53 8.67
N HIS A 374 -4.96 -20.55 9.32
CA HIS A 374 -5.77 -21.48 10.11
C HIS A 374 -6.50 -20.75 11.24
N TRP A 375 -5.83 -19.85 11.95
CA TRP A 375 -6.48 -19.04 12.97
C TRP A 375 -7.60 -18.17 12.39
N ARG A 376 -7.36 -17.52 11.25
CA ARG A 376 -8.38 -16.67 10.59
C ARG A 376 -9.60 -17.49 10.20
N ARG A 377 -9.41 -18.61 9.49
CA ARG A 377 -10.53 -19.52 9.09
C ARG A 377 -11.29 -20.04 10.31
N ALA A 378 -10.58 -20.44 11.37
CA ALA A 378 -11.21 -20.91 12.59
C ALA A 378 -11.96 -19.79 13.33
N SER A 379 -11.45 -18.57 13.29
CA SER A 379 -12.11 -17.41 13.89
C SER A 379 -13.35 -16.99 13.11
N GLU A 380 -13.30 -16.99 11.78
CA GLU A 380 -14.44 -16.72 10.90
C GLU A 380 -15.53 -17.79 11.07
N PHE A 381 -15.13 -19.07 11.12
CA PHE A 381 -16.05 -20.17 11.39
C PHE A 381 -16.71 -20.07 12.77
N ARG A 382 -15.96 -19.63 13.79
CA ARG A 382 -16.53 -19.38 15.12
C ARG A 382 -17.51 -18.21 15.09
N ALA A 383 -17.21 -17.15 14.35
CA ALA A 383 -18.09 -16.01 14.20
C ALA A 383 -19.40 -16.38 13.48
N SER A 384 -19.34 -17.20 12.42
CA SER A 384 -20.54 -17.67 11.71
C SER A 384 -21.44 -18.53 12.60
N LEU A 385 -20.88 -19.43 13.41
CA LEU A 385 -21.64 -20.23 14.37
C LEU A 385 -22.29 -19.38 15.47
N GLY A 386 -21.62 -18.32 15.92
CA GLY A 386 -22.18 -17.38 16.91
C GLY A 386 -23.38 -16.59 16.38
N GLN A 387 -23.46 -16.38 15.07
CA GLN A 387 -24.53 -15.63 14.40
C GLN A 387 -25.77 -16.51 14.15
N GLU A 388 -25.59 -17.80 13.87
CA GLU A 388 -26.70 -18.77 13.73
C GLU A 388 -27.36 -19.11 15.08
N GLY A 389 -26.63 -19.02 16.19
CA GLY A 389 -27.15 -19.26 17.55
C GLY A 389 -28.16 -18.21 18.06
N CYS A 390 -28.25 -17.03 17.42
CA CYS A 390 -29.25 -16.00 17.76
C CYS A 390 -30.55 -16.07 16.93
N GLY A 391 -30.66 -17.01 15.97
CA GLY A 391 -31.80 -17.12 15.06
C GLY A 391 -32.89 -18.12 15.46
N LEU A 392 -32.71 -18.92 16.52
CA LEU A 392 -33.64 -20.01 16.92
C LEU A 392 -34.36 -19.75 18.26
N GLY A 393 -34.53 -18.48 18.63
CA GLY A 393 -35.18 -18.05 19.87
C GLY A 393 -36.58 -17.48 19.72
N LEU A 394 -37.28 -17.69 18.60
CA LEU A 394 -38.66 -17.23 18.40
C LEU A 394 -39.38 -18.22 17.48
N ILE A 395 -40.00 -19.24 18.07
CA ILE A 395 -41.28 -19.90 17.71
C ILE A 395 -41.35 -21.08 18.68
N VAL A 396 -42.06 -20.91 19.80
CA VAL A 396 -43.22 -21.73 20.19
C VAL A 396 -43.94 -20.92 21.28
N SER A 397 -45.04 -20.28 20.91
CA SER A 397 -46.14 -19.98 21.83
C SER A 397 -47.35 -20.78 21.35
N ALA A 398 -47.81 -21.70 22.18
CA ALA A 398 -49.20 -22.15 22.29
C ALA A 398 -49.33 -22.88 23.62
#